data_AF-A0A7C3T314-F1
#
_entry.id   AF-A0A7C3T314-F1
#
_cell.length_a   1.000
_cell.length_b   1.000
_cell.length_c   1.000
_cell.angle_alpha   90.00
_cell.angle_beta   90.00
_cell.angle_gamma   90.00
#
_symmetry.space_group_name_H-M   'P 1'
#
loop_
_entity.id
_entity.type
_entity.pdbx_description
1 polymer ?
#
loop_
_entity_poly.entity_id
_entity_poly.type
_entity_poly.pdbx_seq_one_letter_code
_entity_poly.pdbx_strand_id
1 'polypeptide(L)'
;MEHHDDRSPLVMKIALRQALRRLREERETLSQYEVLAANLGWEEVSASAAAAGEALSRAAEVLEDAVEAAVRLQAERAHEHPHLHDHPHTHTHTHPHEHQHGG
;
A
#
# COMPACT_ATOMS: atom_id res chain seq x y z
N MET A 1 -9.82 18.49 19.22
CA MET A 1 -10.38 17.64 18.15
C MET A 1 -9.22 16.85 17.60
N GLU A 2 -9.11 15.59 18.02
CA GLU A 2 -8.06 14.69 17.56
C GLU A 2 -8.31 14.40 16.07
N HIS A 3 -7.48 14.97 15.20
CA HIS A 3 -7.29 14.43 13.86
C HIS A 3 -6.61 13.06 14.04
N HIS A 4 -7.41 12.03 14.25
CA HIS A 4 -6.98 10.67 14.07
C HIS A 4 -6.53 10.55 12.61
N ASP A 5 -5.21 10.51 12.39
CA ASP A 5 -4.61 10.08 11.14
C ASP A 5 -5.23 8.73 10.75
N ASP A 6 -6.20 8.77 9.83
CA ASP A 6 -6.87 7.57 9.37
C ASP A 6 -5.88 6.77 8.51
N ARG A 7 -5.14 5.86 9.16
CA ARG A 7 -4.17 4.97 8.51
C ARG A 7 -4.85 3.82 7.75
N SER A 8 -6.17 3.69 7.83
CA SER A 8 -6.93 2.60 7.20
C SER A 8 -6.67 2.45 5.69
N PRO A 9 -6.57 3.54 4.88
CA PRO A 9 -6.27 3.44 3.46
C PRO A 9 -4.87 2.89 3.17
N LEU A 10 -3.88 3.27 3.99
CA LEU A 10 -2.51 2.77 3.86
C LEU A 10 -2.42 1.29 4.21
N VAL A 11 -3.08 0.88 5.30
CA VAL A 11 -3.15 -0.53 5.72
C VAL A 11 -3.83 -1.39 4.65
N MET A 12 -4.94 -0.92 4.08
CA MET A 12 -5.63 -1.62 3.00
C MET A 12 -4.74 -1.79 1.77
N LYS A 13 -4.04 -0.74 1.34
CA LYS A 13 -3.09 -0.78 0.21
C LYS A 13 -1.95 -1.77 0.44
N ILE A 14 -1.40 -1.82 1.65
CA ILE A 14 -0.35 -2.77 2.02
C ILE A 14 -0.89 -4.20 1.97
N ALA A 15 -2.08 -4.44 2.54
CA ALA A 15 -2.73 -5.74 2.55
C ALA A 15 -3.00 -6.25 1.12
N LEU A 16 -3.53 -5.41 0.23
CA LEU A 16 -3.80 -5.76 -1.16
C LEU A 16 -2.52 -6.11 -1.93
N ARG A 17 -1.43 -5.33 -1.74
CA ARG A 17 -0.13 -5.64 -2.35
C ARG A 17 0.47 -6.94 -1.84
N GLN A 18 0.33 -7.21 -0.54
CA GLN A 18 0.80 -8.45 0.06
C GLN A 18 0.00 -9.65 -0.46
N ALA A 19 -1.32 -9.52 -0.57
CA ALA A 19 -2.19 -10.54 -1.16
C ALA A 19 -1.81 -10.83 -2.62
N LEU A 20 -1.59 -9.78 -3.43
CA LEU A 20 -1.16 -9.93 -4.82
C LEU A 20 0.18 -10.67 -4.93
N ARG A 21 1.16 -10.30 -4.10
CA ARG A 21 2.46 -10.97 -4.07
C ARG A 21 2.30 -12.46 -3.74
N ARG A 22 1.49 -12.78 -2.73
CA ARG A 22 1.23 -14.17 -2.32
C ARG A 22 0.58 -14.98 -3.43
N LEU A 23 -0.41 -14.43 -4.13
CA LEU A 23 -1.06 -15.13 -5.25
C LEU A 23 -0.08 -15.44 -6.39
N ARG A 24 0.83 -14.50 -6.69
CA ARG A 24 1.88 -14.73 -7.71
C ARG A 24 2.85 -15.83 -7.29
N GLU A 25 3.24 -15.87 -6.02
CA GLU A 25 4.09 -16.93 -5.46
C GLU A 25 3.38 -18.31 -5.47
N GLU A 26 2.09 -18.35 -5.13
CA GLU A 26 1.27 -19.57 -5.18
C GLU A 26 1.09 -20.07 -6.63
N ARG A 27 0.91 -19.16 -7.60
CA ARG A 27 0.85 -19.49 -9.03
C ARG A 27 2.16 -20.08 -9.54
N GLU A 28 3.30 -19.54 -9.13
CA GLU A 28 4.61 -20.09 -9.51
C GLU A 28 4.80 -21.51 -8.94
N THR A 29 4.36 -21.73 -7.70
CA THR A 29 4.40 -23.05 -7.08
C THR A 29 3.49 -24.05 -7.80
N LEU A 30 2.29 -23.65 -8.21
CA LEU A 30 1.39 -24.50 -9.01
C LEU A 30 1.95 -24.82 -10.39
N SER A 31 2.63 -23.88 -11.04
CA SER A 31 3.34 -24.13 -12.30
C SER A 31 4.39 -25.24 -12.16
N GLN A 32 5.14 -25.25 -11.04
CA GLN A 32 6.09 -26.33 -10.76
C GLN A 32 5.41 -27.68 -10.56
N TYR A 33 4.25 -27.71 -9.88
CA TYR A 33 3.46 -28.92 -9.70
C TYR A 33 2.83 -29.42 -10.99
N GLU A 34 2.36 -28.53 -11.86
CA GLU A 34 1.83 -28.85 -13.19
C GLU A 34 2.90 -29.58 -14.02
N VAL A 35 4.09 -29.00 -14.12
CA VAL A 35 5.22 -29.60 -14.85
C VAL A 35 5.60 -30.96 -14.27
N LEU A 36 5.66 -31.09 -12.94
CA LEU A 36 5.99 -32.35 -12.29
C LEU A 36 4.90 -33.41 -12.53
N ALA A 37 3.63 -33.04 -12.45
CA ALA A 37 2.50 -33.93 -12.71
C ALA A 37 2.49 -34.41 -14.17
N ALA A 38 2.73 -33.50 -15.13
CA ALA A 38 2.86 -33.84 -16.54
C ALA A 38 4.01 -34.84 -16.78
N ASN A 39 5.18 -34.61 -16.18
CA ASN A 39 6.33 -35.51 -16.31
C ASN A 39 6.09 -36.90 -15.71
N LEU A 40 5.22 -37.01 -14.70
CA LEU A 40 4.84 -38.27 -14.06
C LEU A 40 3.65 -38.96 -14.74
N GLY A 41 3.07 -38.36 -15.79
CA GLY A 41 1.89 -38.86 -16.48
C GLY A 41 0.60 -38.72 -15.67
N TRP A 42 0.56 -37.83 -14.68
CA TRP A 42 -0.62 -37.53 -13.88
C TRP A 42 -1.47 -36.44 -14.54
N GLU A 43 -2.06 -36.78 -15.68
CA GLU A 43 -2.81 -35.85 -16.55
C GLU A 43 -3.91 -35.07 -15.80
N GLU A 44 -4.69 -35.74 -14.94
CA GLU A 44 -5.75 -35.09 -14.16
C GLU A 44 -5.19 -34.06 -13.16
N VAL A 45 -4.05 -34.37 -12.53
CA VAL A 45 -3.40 -33.47 -11.57
C VAL A 45 -2.77 -32.29 -12.31
N SER A 46 -2.14 -32.54 -13.46
CA SER A 46 -1.60 -31.50 -14.34
C SER A 46 -2.70 -30.53 -14.80
N ALA A 47 -3.82 -31.06 -15.33
CA ALA A 47 -4.95 -30.27 -15.75
C ALA A 47 -5.59 -29.47 -14.60
N SER A 48 -5.72 -30.08 -13.42
CA SER A 48 -6.21 -29.39 -12.22
C SER A 48 -5.27 -28.28 -11.76
N ALA A 49 -3.95 -28.50 -11.83
CA ALA A 49 -2.94 -27.49 -11.47
C ALA A 49 -2.96 -26.31 -12.45
N ALA A 50 -3.08 -26.58 -13.76
CA ALA A 50 -3.21 -25.55 -14.79
C ALA A 50 -4.48 -24.70 -14.57
N ALA A 51 -5.63 -25.35 -14.35
CA ALA A 51 -6.89 -24.65 -14.09
C ALA A 51 -6.84 -23.78 -12.82
N ALA A 52 -6.19 -24.27 -11.75
CA ALA A 52 -5.96 -23.50 -10.54
C ALA A 52 -5.02 -22.31 -10.80
N GLY A 53 -3.95 -22.52 -11.57
CA GLY A 53 -3.01 -21.48 -12.00
C GLY A 53 -3.70 -20.35 -12.76
N GLU A 54 -4.57 -20.68 -13.73
CA GLU A 54 -5.36 -19.69 -14.44
C GLU A 54 -6.32 -18.91 -13.53
N ALA A 55 -6.96 -19.60 -12.58
CA ALA A 55 -7.86 -18.95 -11.62
C ALA A 55 -7.09 -17.95 -10.73
N LEU A 56 -5.88 -18.30 -10.29
CA LEU A 56 -5.01 -17.39 -9.54
C LEU A 56 -4.54 -16.21 -10.38
N SER A 57 -4.22 -16.41 -11.66
CA SER A 57 -3.88 -15.32 -12.59
C SER A 57 -5.03 -14.32 -12.73
N ARG A 58 -6.27 -14.81 -12.95
CA ARG A 58 -7.46 -13.93 -12.99
C ARG A 58 -7.68 -13.19 -11.67
N ALA A 59 -7.48 -13.86 -10.53
CA ALA A 59 -7.59 -13.22 -9.21
C ALA A 59 -6.52 -12.14 -9.00
N ALA A 60 -5.30 -12.37 -9.49
CA ALA A 60 -4.21 -11.40 -9.43
C ALA A 60 -4.52 -10.14 -10.26
N GLU A 61 -5.04 -10.30 -11.48
CA GLU A 61 -5.48 -9.17 -12.32
C GLU A 61 -6.54 -8.31 -11.62
N VAL A 62 -7.58 -8.93 -11.05
CA VAL A 62 -8.62 -8.21 -10.28
C VAL A 62 -8.03 -7.46 -9.08
N LEU A 63 -7.04 -8.04 -8.41
CA LEU A 63 -6.36 -7.38 -7.28
C LEU A 63 -5.45 -6.23 -7.72
N GLU A 64 -4.81 -6.33 -8.88
CA GLU A 64 -4.03 -5.25 -9.47
C GLU A 64 -4.92 -4.05 -9.78
N ASP A 65 -6.07 -4.27 -10.42
CA ASP A 65 -7.07 -3.24 -10.68
C ASP A 65 -7.57 -2.59 -9.38
N ALA A 66 -7.83 -3.40 -8.35
CA ALA A 66 -8.26 -2.91 -7.05
C ALA A 66 -7.18 -2.06 -6.36
N VAL A 67 -5.90 -2.43 -6.46
CA VAL A 67 -4.77 -1.65 -5.96
C VAL A 67 -4.67 -0.32 -6.69
N GLU A 68 -4.80 -0.32 -8.02
CA GLU A 68 -4.76 0.90 -8.82
C GLU A 68 -5.91 1.85 -8.47
N ALA A 69 -7.14 1.32 -8.36
CA ALA A 69 -8.31 2.08 -7.96
C ALA A 69 -8.13 2.70 -6.56
N ALA A 70 -7.58 1.95 -5.61
CA ALA A 70 -7.29 2.45 -4.27
C ALA A 70 -6.23 3.57 -4.27
N VAL A 71 -5.20 3.45 -5.12
CA VAL A 71 -4.17 4.49 -5.28
C VAL A 71 -4.77 5.76 -5.88
N ARG A 72 -5.63 5.64 -6.90
CA ARG A 72 -6.30 6.79 -7.53
C ARG A 72 -7.19 7.53 -6.52
N LEU A 73 -8.04 6.81 -5.78
CA LEU A 73 -8.90 7.40 -4.74
C LEU A 73 -8.09 8.12 -3.65
N GLN A 74 -6.93 7.57 -3.28
CA GLN A 74 -6.04 8.22 -2.31
C GLN A 74 -5.47 9.52 -2.86
N ALA A 75 -5.06 9.55 -4.14
CA ALA A 75 -4.53 10.76 -4.77
C ALA A 75 -5.61 11.86 -4.87
N GLU A 76 -6.83 11.50 -5.28
CA GLU A 76 -7.97 12.43 -5.36
C GLU A 76 -8.25 13.09 -4.00
N ARG A 77 -8.35 12.30 -2.92
CA ARG A 77 -8.56 12.85 -1.56
C ARG A 77 -7.43 13.74 -1.06
N ALA A 78 -6.18 13.42 -1.42
CA ALA A 78 -5.04 14.26 -1.03
C ALA A 78 -5.10 15.65 -1.72
N HIS A 79 -5.68 15.74 -2.92
CA HIS A 79 -5.86 17.01 -3.63
C HIS A 79 -7.04 17.84 -3.12
N GLU A 80 -8.06 17.20 -2.52
CA GLU A 80 -9.23 17.89 -1.96
C GLU A 80 -8.98 18.57 -0.61
N HIS A 81 -7.89 18.23 0.10
CA HIS A 81 -7.48 18.89 1.34
C HIS A 81 -6.37 19.92 1.08
N PRO A 82 -6.69 21.20 0.84
CA PRO A 82 -5.67 22.25 0.86
C PRO A 82 -5.10 22.33 2.28
N HIS A 83 -3.80 22.07 2.40
CA HIS A 83 -3.04 22.33 3.63
C HIS A 83 -3.06 23.85 3.92
N LEU A 84 -4.06 24.33 4.66
CA LEU A 84 -4.02 25.67 5.26
C LEU A 84 -3.32 25.56 6.61
N HIS A 85 -1.99 25.59 6.60
CA HIS A 85 -1.23 25.93 7.80
C HIS A 85 -0.74 27.36 7.67
N ASP A 86 -1.52 28.30 8.22
CA ASP A 86 -1.06 29.65 8.49
C ASP A 86 -0.94 29.82 10.01
N HIS A 87 0.28 29.73 10.51
CA HIS A 87 0.62 30.09 11.89
C HIS A 87 1.78 31.08 11.85
N PRO A 88 1.50 32.40 11.81
CA PRO A 88 2.52 33.42 12.03
C PRO A 88 2.91 33.41 13.52
N HIS A 89 4.00 32.74 13.86
CA HIS A 89 4.62 32.92 15.17
C HIS A 89 5.30 34.29 15.23
N THR A 90 4.63 35.27 15.85
CA THR A 90 5.25 36.52 16.28
C THR A 90 5.98 36.25 17.59
N HIS A 91 7.29 36.05 17.52
CA HIS A 91 8.14 36.09 18.71
C HIS A 91 8.53 37.54 19.00
N THR A 92 7.92 38.14 20.03
CA THR A 92 8.43 39.36 20.65
C THR A 92 9.20 38.96 21.90
N HIS A 93 10.53 39.07 21.85
CA HIS A 93 11.36 39.02 23.05
C HIS A 93 12.04 40.37 23.24
N THR A 94 11.64 41.02 24.34
CA THR A 94 12.11 42.29 24.89
C THR A 94 13.57 42.21 25.29
N HIS A 95 14.40 43.17 24.86
CA HIS A 95 15.77 43.35 25.35
C HIS A 95 15.73 44.06 26.73
N PRO A 96 16.35 43.50 27.78
CA PRO A 96 16.64 44.27 28.99
C PRO A 96 17.87 45.16 28.76
N HIS A 97 17.71 46.47 28.94
CA HIS A 97 18.83 47.41 29.02
C HIS A 97 19.45 47.33 30.41
N GLU A 98 20.68 46.80 30.52
CA GLU A 98 21.53 47.03 31.69
C GLU A 98 22.18 48.42 31.57
N HIS A 99 21.73 49.37 32.38
CA HIS A 99 22.48 50.58 32.68
C HIS A 99 23.41 50.30 33.86
N GLN A 100 24.67 50.01 33.58
CA GLN A 100 25.74 49.96 34.57
C GLN A 100 26.27 51.39 34.79
N HIS A 101 25.82 52.04 35.86
CA HIS A 101 26.40 53.30 36.33
C HIS A 101 27.61 53.02 37.24
N GLY A 102 28.78 53.49 36.80
CA GLY A 102 29.75 54.26 37.58
C GLY A 102 30.36 53.65 38.84
N GLY A 103 31.64 53.25 38.72
CA GLY A 103 32.64 53.47 39.75
C GLY A 103 33.47 54.71 39.41
#